data_AF-A0A2T5CDC5-F1
#
_entry.id   AF-A0A2T5CDC5-F1
#
_cell.length_a   1.000
_cell.length_b   1.000
_cell.length_c   1.000
_cell.angle_alpha   90.00
_cell.angle_beta   90.00
_cell.angle_gamma   90.00
#
_symmetry.space_group_name_H-M   'P 1'
#
loop_
_entity.id
_entity.type
_entity.pdbx_description
1 polymer ?
#
loop_
_entity_poly.entity_id
_entity_poly.type
_entity_poly.pdbx_seq_one_letter_code
_entity_poly.pdbx_strand_id
1 'polypeptide(L)' 'MRIEVGGIFGLIILIACVWAIIQTVQSNASNGSKVIWVVLILILPLLGLIIWLFAGPRAAGSRVR' A
#
# COMPACT_ATOMS: atom_id res chain seq x y z
N MET A 1 21.30 -6.37 19.60
CA MET A 1 21.48 -5.92 18.21
C MET A 1 20.73 -4.61 18.04
N ARG A 2 21.43 -3.45 17.94
CA ARG A 2 20.77 -2.16 17.74
C ARG A 2 20.42 -2.04 16.26
N ILE A 3 19.18 -2.33 15.92
CA ILE A 3 18.70 -2.11 14.56
C ILE A 3 18.46 -0.60 14.44
N GLU A 4 19.38 0.10 13.76
CA GLU A 4 19.22 1.50 13.41
C GLU A 4 18.23 1.61 12.23
N VAL A 5 16.95 1.34 12.48
CA VAL A 5 15.86 1.48 11.48
C VAL A 5 15.50 2.96 11.23
N GLY A 6 16.25 3.91 11.81
CA GLY A 6 15.91 5.34 11.83
C GLY A 6 16.31 6.17 10.61
N GLY A 7 16.70 5.54 9.49
CA GLY A 7 17.21 6.24 8.30
C GLY A 7 16.47 5.88 7.01
N ILE A 8 17.23 5.75 5.92
CA ILE A 8 16.76 5.48 4.54
C ILE A 8 15.72 4.35 4.44
N PHE A 9 15.85 3.30 5.24
CA PHE A 9 14.92 2.17 5.23
C PHE A 9 13.50 2.57 5.67
N GLY A 10 13.38 3.44 6.68
CA GLY A 10 12.11 4.02 7.10
C GLY A 10 11.51 4.95 6.04
N LEU A 11 12.34 5.71 5.33
CA LEU A 11 11.91 6.54 4.20
C LEU A 11 11.37 5.70 3.03
N ILE A 12 12.03 4.59 2.69
CA ILE A 12 11.55 3.68 1.64
C ILE A 12 10.18 3.11 2.03
N ILE A 13 10.01 2.65 3.27
CA ILE A 13 8.73 2.12 3.76
C ILE A 13 7.65 3.21 3.73
N LEU A 14 7.99 4.45 4.12
CA LEU A 14 7.06 5.57 4.08
C LEU A 14 6.59 5.87 2.65
N ILE A 15 7.52 5.97 1.70
CA ILE A 15 7.22 6.20 0.28
C ILE A 15 6.35 5.07 -0.25
N ALA A 16 6.70 3.82 0.07
CA ALA A 16 5.93 2.66 -0.36
C ALA A 16 4.51 2.68 0.22
N CYS A 17 4.35 3.01 1.51
CA CYS A 17 3.04 3.14 2.16
C CYS A 17 2.17 4.17 1.45
N VAL A 18 2.71 5.35 1.15
CA VAL A 18 1.99 6.40 0.41
C VAL A 18 1.59 5.90 -0.97
N TRP A 19 2.51 5.27 -1.69
CA TRP A 19 2.23 4.70 -3.02
C TRP A 19 1.13 3.64 -2.99
N ALA A 20 1.14 2.75 -1.99
CA ALA A 20 0.14 1.72 -1.82
C ALA A 20 -1.25 2.30 -1.57
N ILE A 21 -1.35 3.34 -0.74
CA ILE A 21 -2.61 4.06 -0.49
C ILE A 21 -3.10 4.74 -1.78
N ILE A 22 -2.22 5.46 -2.48
CA ILE A 22 -2.57 6.17 -3.72
C ILE A 22 -3.13 5.20 -4.77
N GLN A 23 -2.48 4.05 -4.99
CA GLN A 23 -3.01 3.06 -5.93
C GLN A 23 -4.29 2.40 -5.44
N THR A 24 -4.44 2.15 -4.13
CA THR A 24 -5.68 1.61 -3.56
C THR A 24 -6.85 2.54 -3.81
N VAL A 25 -6.65 3.85 -3.59
CA VAL A 25 -7.69 4.88 -3.80
C VAL A 25 -8.01 5.03 -5.29
N GLN A 26 -7.01 4.98 -6.17
CA GLN A 26 -7.19 5.03 -7.63
C GLN A 26 -7.75 3.73 -8.23
N SER A 27 -7.76 2.63 -7.49
CA SER A 27 -8.29 1.35 -8.00
C SER A 27 -9.80 1.43 -8.26
N ASN A 28 -10.29 0.55 -9.14
CA ASN A 28 -11.72 0.42 -9.43
C ASN A 28 -12.46 -0.44 -8.39
N ALA A 29 -11.82 -0.71 -7.23
CA ALA A 29 -12.42 -1.48 -6.15
C ALA A 29 -13.52 -0.68 -5.45
N SER A 30 -14.47 -1.39 -4.83
CA SER A 30 -15.54 -0.75 -4.06
C SER A 30 -15.00 0.09 -2.91
N ASN A 31 -15.73 1.13 -2.49
CA ASN A 31 -15.32 2.01 -1.39
C ASN A 31 -15.02 1.24 -0.10
N GLY A 32 -15.80 0.20 0.22
CA GLY A 32 -15.54 -0.66 1.39
C GLY A 32 -14.23 -1.42 1.29
N SER A 33 -13.92 -1.97 0.11
CA SER A 33 -12.66 -2.67 -0.14
C SER A 33 -11.45 -1.73 -0.03
N LYS A 34 -11.57 -0.49 -0.52
CA LYS A 34 -10.52 0.53 -0.39
C LYS A 34 -10.19 0.83 1.07
N VAL A 35 -11.22 1.03 1.89
CA VAL A 35 -11.06 1.33 3.32
C VAL A 35 -10.37 0.17 4.05
N ILE A 36 -10.78 -1.08 3.78
CA ILE A 36 -10.16 -2.26 4.40
C ILE A 36 -8.66 -2.33 4.08
N TRP A 37 -8.28 -2.10 2.82
CA TRP A 37 -6.88 -2.12 2.41
C TRP A 37 -6.05 -1.00 3.04
N VAL A 38 -6.61 0.21 3.11
CA VAL A 38 -5.94 1.35 3.77
C VAL A 38 -5.73 1.06 5.26
N VAL A 39 -6.76 0.58 5.97
CA VAL A 39 -6.67 0.23 7.39
C VAL A 39 -5.64 -0.88 7.62
N LEU A 40 -5.62 -1.91 6.76
CA LEU A 40 -4.68 -3.02 6.85
C LEU A 40 -3.21 -2.56 6.68
N ILE A 41 -2.94 -1.68 5.72
CA ILE A 41 -1.61 -1.07 5.53
C ILE A 41 -1.24 -0.18 6.72
N LEU A 42 -2.21 0.53 7.33
CA LEU A 42 -1.93 1.44 8.45
C LEU A 42 -1.56 0.69 9.75
N ILE A 43 -2.28 -0.40 10.07
CA ILE A 43 -2.03 -1.18 11.29
C ILE A 43 -0.76 -2.03 11.14
N LEU A 44 -0.53 -2.59 9.96
CA LEU A 44 0.64 -3.41 9.66
C LEU A 44 1.39 -2.79 8.47
N PRO A 45 2.25 -1.78 8.67
CA PRO A 45 2.92 -1.09 7.56
C PRO A 45 3.84 -2.02 6.76
N LEU A 46 4.59 -2.90 7.40
CA LEU A 46 5.46 -3.84 6.68
C LEU A 46 4.66 -4.99 6.03
N LEU A 47 3.86 -5.69 6.84
CA LEU A 47 3.10 -6.86 6.42
C LEU A 47 1.96 -6.50 5.47
N GLY A 48 1.23 -5.44 5.76
CA GLY A 48 0.15 -4.93 4.92
C GLY A 48 0.64 -4.44 3.57
N LEU A 49 1.83 -3.81 3.52
CA LEU A 49 2.45 -3.43 2.26
C LEU A 49 2.90 -4.64 1.43
N ILE A 50 3.48 -5.66 2.08
CA ILE A 50 3.82 -6.93 1.41
C ILE A 50 2.56 -7.60 0.85
N ILE A 51 1.49 -7.73 1.63
CA ILE A 51 0.23 -8.34 1.19
C ILE A 51 -0.38 -7.53 0.04
N TRP A 52 -0.31 -6.20 0.12
CA TRP A 52 -0.78 -5.31 -0.93
C TRP A 52 0.03 -5.42 -2.22
N LEU A 53 1.33 -5.73 -2.17
CA LEU A 53 2.11 -5.98 -3.38
C LEU A 53 1.55 -7.15 -4.19
N PHE A 54 1.14 -8.23 -3.53
CA PHE A 54 0.62 -9.43 -4.20
C PHE A 54 -0.87 -9.36 -4.53
N ALA A 55 -1.69 -8.89 -3.58
CA ALA A 55 -3.16 -8.96 -3.68
C ALA A 55 -3.84 -7.57 -3.65
N GLY A 56 -3.06 -6.50 -3.58
CA GLY A 56 -3.58 -5.14 -3.52
C GLY A 56 -4.40 -4.78 -4.76
N PRO A 57 -5.48 -4.02 -4.60
CA PRO A 57 -6.35 -3.64 -5.69
C PRO A 57 -5.57 -2.72 -6.64
N ARG A 58 -5.26 -3.22 -7.83
CA ARG A 58 -4.49 -2.50 -8.84
C ARG A 58 -5.45 -1.65 -9.67
N ALA A 59 -4.99 -0.47 -10.09
CA ALA A 59 -5.74 0.34 -11.05
C ALA A 59 -5.99 -0.52 -12.29
N ALA A 60 -7.28 -0.76 -12.60
CA ALA A 60 -7.65 -1.49 -13.80
C ALA A 60 -7.11 -0.69 -14.98
N GLY A 61 -6.15 -1.27 -15.71
CA GLY A 61 -5.57 -0.63 -16.88
C GLY A 61 -6.72 -0.16 -17.76
N SER A 62 -6.78 1.15 -17.98
CA SER A 62 -7.67 1.77 -18.94
C SER A 62 -7.37 1.10 -20.28
N ARG A 63 -8.14 0.05 -20.59
CA ARG A 63 -8.16 -0.57 -21.89
C ARG A 63 -8.80 0.47 -22.80
N VAL A 64 -7.95 1.34 -23.34
CA VAL A 64 -8.27 2.26 -24.43
C VAL A 64 -8.95 1.41 -25.49
N ARG A 65 -10.26 1.55 -25.62
CA ARG A 65 -11.09 1.07 -26.72
C ARG A 65 -11.85 2.27 -27.24
#